data_AF-A0A3D2MHP9-F1
#
_entry.id   AF-A0A3D2MHP9-F1
#
_cell.length_a   1.000
_cell.length_b   1.000
_cell.length_c   1.000
_cell.angle_alpha   90.00
_cell.angle_beta   90.00
_cell.angle_gamma   90.00
#
_symmetry.space_group_name_H-M   'P 1'
#
loop_
_entity.id
_entity.type
_entity.pdbx_description
1 polymer ?
#
loop_
_entity_poly.entity_id
_entity_poly.type
_entity_poly.pdbx_seq_one_letter_code
_entity_poly.pdbx_strand_id
1 'polypeptide(L)'
;MVAQRELPVEERKQLTSADQLFTYTLDSLPLQHGGQLGPVTLAYETWGSLNAQGDNAILITHALTGNSHAHDVQYPDDPKRAWWNLLIGPGRPFDTSRYFVVCSNVLGGCYGSTGPSSIDPTTKEPYSLRFPVVTIRDMVSAQRVLLEHLGVRQLAMVAGGSIGGQQALEWGVTYPELVQK
;
A
#
# COMPACT_ATOMS: atom_id res chain seq x y z
N MET A 1 19.15 -1.38 0.07
CA MET A 1 18.67 -1.42 1.46
C MET A 1 17.92 -0.12 1.67
N VAL A 2 16.61 -0.12 1.45
CA VAL A 2 15.78 1.10 1.57
C VAL A 2 15.57 1.36 3.06
N ALA A 3 15.88 2.57 3.52
CA ALA A 3 15.78 2.94 4.93
C ALA A 3 14.30 3.02 5.35
N GLN A 4 13.93 2.30 6.41
CA GLN A 4 12.60 2.33 7.00
C GLN A 4 12.47 3.55 7.94
N ARG A 5 11.44 4.38 7.76
CA ARG A 5 11.17 5.56 8.61
C ARG A 5 9.67 5.71 8.87
N GLU A 6 9.28 5.88 10.14
CA GLU A 6 7.94 6.37 10.52
C GLU A 6 7.90 7.92 10.41
N LEU A 7 6.83 8.48 9.85
CA LEU A 7 6.73 9.93 9.58
C LEU A 7 5.78 10.68 10.54
N PRO A 8 6.19 11.84 11.07
CA PRO A 8 5.32 12.77 11.79
C PRO A 8 4.18 13.35 10.93
N VAL A 9 3.09 13.79 11.56
CA VAL A 9 1.85 14.28 10.91
C VAL A 9 2.09 15.43 9.91
N GLU A 10 3.03 16.33 10.18
CA GLU A 10 3.30 17.50 9.33
C GLU A 10 4.16 17.20 8.09
N GLU A 11 4.96 16.12 8.09
CA GLU A 11 5.74 15.70 6.92
C GLU A 11 4.86 14.98 5.86
N ARG A 12 3.60 14.65 6.19
CA ARG A 12 2.66 13.94 5.30
C ARG A 12 2.28 14.71 4.04
N LYS A 13 2.42 16.05 4.04
CA LYS A 13 2.11 16.91 2.88
C LYS A 13 3.27 17.09 1.90
N GLN A 14 4.45 16.51 2.18
CA GLN A 14 5.66 16.60 1.36
C GLN A 14 6.27 15.22 1.05
N LEU A 15 5.42 14.21 0.83
CA LEU A 15 5.82 12.87 0.41
C LEU A 15 6.25 12.86 -1.06
N THR A 16 7.34 13.57 -1.38
CA THR A 16 7.97 13.55 -2.69
C THR A 16 9.46 13.29 -2.51
N SER A 17 9.85 12.05 -2.23
CA SER A 17 11.23 11.62 -2.39
C SER A 17 11.29 10.23 -3.02
N ALA A 18 12.10 10.14 -4.08
CA ALA A 18 12.42 8.94 -4.83
C ALA A 18 12.80 7.76 -3.90
N ASP A 19 12.21 6.59 -4.17
CA ASP A 19 12.59 5.28 -3.65
C ASP A 19 12.67 5.17 -2.11
N GLN A 20 11.79 5.87 -1.39
CA GLN A 20 11.69 5.73 0.07
C GLN A 20 10.55 4.80 0.47
N LEU A 21 10.90 3.74 1.19
CA LEU A 21 9.95 2.83 1.84
C LEU A 21 9.47 3.45 3.15
N PHE A 22 8.19 3.73 3.23
CA PHE A 22 7.53 4.20 4.44
C PHE A 22 6.83 3.06 5.15
N THR A 23 6.59 3.22 6.44
CA THR A 23 5.76 2.32 7.22
C THR A 23 4.70 3.11 7.98
N TYR A 24 3.51 2.53 8.07
CA TYR A 24 2.45 3.03 8.93
C TYR A 24 1.88 1.89 9.75
N THR A 25 1.78 2.10 11.06
CA THR A 25 1.26 1.12 12.01
C THR A 25 -0.12 1.55 12.50
N LEU A 26 -1.11 0.70 12.31
CA LEU A 26 -2.44 0.81 12.91
C LEU A 26 -2.52 -0.11 14.13
N ASP A 27 -3.24 0.32 15.17
CA ASP A 27 -3.27 -0.38 16.45
C ASP A 27 -3.94 -1.74 16.38
N SER A 28 -5.01 -1.85 15.58
CA SER A 28 -5.80 -3.07 15.45
C SER A 28 -6.56 -3.09 14.13
N LEU A 29 -6.65 -4.27 13.53
CA LEU A 29 -7.43 -4.56 12.33
C LEU A 29 -8.42 -5.71 12.62
N PRO A 30 -9.73 -5.45 12.59
CA PRO A 30 -10.74 -6.52 12.62
C PRO A 30 -10.61 -7.39 11.37
N LEU A 31 -10.64 -8.71 11.56
CA LEU A 31 -10.52 -9.67 10.44
C LEU A 31 -11.89 -10.17 10.00
N GLN A 32 -12.05 -10.43 8.70
CA GLN A 32 -13.30 -10.89 8.09
C GLN A 32 -13.81 -12.19 8.70
N HIS A 33 -12.90 -13.10 9.06
CA HIS A 33 -13.24 -14.39 9.67
C HIS A 33 -13.40 -14.32 11.20
N GLY A 34 -13.41 -13.11 11.77
CA GLY A 34 -13.50 -12.86 13.21
C GLY A 34 -12.13 -12.71 13.88
N GLY A 35 -12.14 -12.11 15.07
CA GLY A 35 -10.94 -11.72 15.78
C GLY A 35 -10.33 -10.41 15.27
N GLN A 36 -9.14 -10.11 15.76
CA GLN A 36 -8.42 -8.87 15.49
C GLN A 36 -6.92 -9.14 15.44
N LEU A 37 -6.22 -8.48 14.53
CA LEU A 37 -4.77 -8.50 14.42
C LEU A 37 -4.23 -7.11 14.79
N GLY A 38 -3.26 -7.04 15.70
CA GLY A 38 -2.73 -5.75 16.15
C GLY A 38 -1.46 -5.89 17.00
N PRO A 39 -0.49 -4.96 16.88
CA PRO A 39 -0.46 -3.87 15.90
C PRO A 39 -0.15 -4.40 14.48
N VAL A 40 -0.66 -3.72 13.46
CA VAL A 40 -0.43 -4.05 12.04
C VAL A 40 0.34 -2.92 11.39
N THR A 41 1.49 -3.23 10.81
CA THR A 41 2.29 -2.32 10.02
C THR A 41 2.08 -2.59 8.54
N LEU A 42 1.86 -1.56 7.74
CA LEU A 42 1.93 -1.61 6.29
C LEU A 42 3.17 -0.86 5.81
N ALA A 43 3.99 -1.55 5.01
CA ALA A 43 5.07 -0.92 4.27
C ALA A 43 4.55 -0.44 2.91
N TYR A 44 4.89 0.78 2.51
CA TYR A 44 4.36 1.40 1.30
C TYR A 44 5.31 2.41 0.68
N GLU A 45 5.09 2.69 -0.59
CA GLU A 45 5.78 3.70 -1.38
C GLU A 45 4.75 4.60 -2.07
N THR A 46 5.17 5.84 -2.36
CA THR A 46 4.32 6.84 -2.99
C THR A 46 5.07 7.62 -4.07
N TRP A 47 4.38 8.01 -5.12
CA TRP A 47 4.93 8.84 -6.20
C TRP A 47 3.94 9.94 -6.60
N GLY A 48 4.45 11.12 -6.94
CA GLY A 48 3.60 12.31 -7.21
C GLY A 48 3.15 13.00 -5.93
N SER A 49 2.09 13.81 -6.01
CA SER A 49 1.62 14.61 -4.87
C SER A 49 0.11 14.58 -4.74
N LEU A 50 -0.37 14.38 -3.50
CA LEU A 50 -1.79 14.44 -3.18
C LEU A 50 -2.25 15.90 -3.25
N ASN A 51 -3.35 16.15 -3.96
CA ASN A 51 -3.93 17.49 -4.05
C ASN A 51 -4.66 17.87 -2.75
N ALA A 52 -5.05 19.15 -2.63
CA ALA A 52 -5.74 19.66 -1.44
C ALA A 52 -7.12 19.01 -1.22
N GLN A 53 -7.75 18.53 -2.29
CA GLN A 53 -9.05 17.86 -2.25
C GLN A 53 -8.94 16.43 -1.73
N GLY A 54 -7.80 15.77 -1.90
CA GLY A 54 -7.55 14.38 -1.54
C GLY A 54 -8.18 13.38 -2.51
N ASP A 55 -8.41 13.77 -3.77
CA ASP A 55 -9.19 12.98 -4.75
C ASP A 55 -8.39 12.54 -5.99
N ASN A 56 -7.12 12.92 -6.11
CA ASN A 56 -6.24 12.52 -7.21
C ASN A 56 -5.38 11.28 -6.91
N ALA A 57 -5.78 10.43 -5.96
CA ALA A 57 -5.01 9.26 -5.59
C ALA A 57 -5.26 8.06 -6.53
N ILE A 58 -4.20 7.36 -6.92
CA ILE A 58 -4.27 6.06 -7.59
C ILE A 58 -3.68 5.01 -6.65
N LEU A 59 -4.45 3.96 -6.34
CA LEU A 59 -3.94 2.83 -5.58
C LEU A 59 -3.49 1.72 -6.54
N ILE A 60 -2.22 1.35 -6.42
CA ILE A 60 -1.61 0.23 -7.13
C ILE A 60 -1.50 -0.96 -6.18
N THR A 61 -2.10 -2.08 -6.56
CA THR A 61 -2.11 -3.32 -5.76
C THR A 61 -1.27 -4.40 -6.44
N HIS A 62 -0.21 -4.86 -5.76
CA HIS A 62 0.75 -5.82 -6.35
C HIS A 62 0.21 -7.26 -6.42
N ALA A 63 0.81 -8.08 -7.29
CA ALA A 63 0.50 -9.49 -7.43
C ALA A 63 1.15 -10.37 -6.33
N LEU A 64 0.97 -11.70 -6.34
CA LEU A 64 1.28 -12.58 -5.19
C LEU A 64 2.71 -12.44 -4.64
N THR A 65 3.70 -12.30 -5.52
CA THR A 65 5.12 -12.21 -5.18
C THR A 65 5.67 -10.80 -5.34
N GLY A 66 4.79 -9.82 -5.58
CA GLY A 66 5.17 -8.42 -5.65
C GLY A 66 5.43 -7.81 -4.27
N ASN A 67 5.70 -6.51 -4.27
CA ASN A 67 5.90 -5.69 -3.07
C ASN A 67 5.44 -4.25 -3.36
N SER A 68 5.69 -3.32 -2.43
CA SER A 68 5.38 -1.90 -2.62
C SER A 68 6.16 -1.24 -3.77
N HIS A 69 7.29 -1.80 -4.19
CA HIS A 69 8.23 -1.16 -5.12
C HIS A 69 7.79 -1.32 -6.58
N ALA A 70 6.78 -0.56 -6.97
CA ALA A 70 6.18 -0.57 -8.30
C ALA A 70 6.94 0.29 -9.33
N HIS A 71 7.70 1.30 -8.88
CA HIS A 71 8.45 2.24 -9.71
C HIS A 71 9.77 2.65 -9.06
N ASP A 72 10.83 2.71 -9.87
CA ASP A 72 12.16 3.21 -9.50
C ASP A 72 12.40 4.54 -10.22
N VAL A 73 12.53 5.62 -9.45
CA VAL A 73 12.62 6.98 -10.01
C VAL A 73 14.03 7.26 -10.58
N GLN A 74 15.05 6.57 -10.08
CA GLN A 74 16.44 6.74 -10.54
C GLN A 74 16.66 6.07 -11.90
N TYR A 75 15.96 4.98 -12.15
CA TYR A 75 16.08 4.17 -13.36
C TYR A 75 14.70 3.92 -13.98
N PRO A 76 13.96 4.97 -14.39
CA PRO A 76 12.55 4.85 -14.73
C PRO A 76 12.30 3.99 -15.97
N ASP A 77 13.29 3.87 -16.86
CA ASP A 77 13.19 3.12 -18.12
C ASP A 77 13.72 1.68 -18.03
N ASP A 78 14.23 1.23 -16.88
CA ASP A 78 14.71 -0.15 -16.69
C ASP A 78 13.59 -1.04 -16.10
N PRO A 79 12.97 -1.94 -16.88
CA PRO A 79 11.88 -2.79 -16.40
C PRO A 79 12.33 -3.81 -15.34
N LYS A 80 13.63 -3.99 -15.09
CA LYS A 80 14.14 -4.92 -14.06
C LYS A 80 14.21 -4.29 -12.67
N ARG A 81 14.09 -2.97 -12.57
CA ARG A 81 14.25 -2.23 -11.32
C ARG A 81 13.01 -2.26 -10.44
N ALA A 82 11.83 -2.20 -11.06
CA ALA A 82 10.55 -2.28 -10.37
C ALA A 82 9.51 -3.01 -11.23
N TRP A 83 8.52 -3.64 -10.60
CA TRP A 83 7.65 -4.62 -11.29
C TRP A 83 6.63 -3.98 -12.24
N TRP A 84 6.35 -2.68 -12.13
CA TRP A 84 5.55 -1.89 -13.06
C TRP A 84 6.27 -0.62 -13.51
N ASN A 85 7.61 -0.67 -13.57
CA ASN A 85 8.42 0.53 -13.67
C ASN A 85 8.02 1.44 -14.83
N LEU A 86 7.79 0.87 -16.02
CA LEU A 86 7.45 1.59 -17.25
C LEU A 86 6.04 2.21 -17.26
N LEU A 87 5.17 1.84 -16.32
CA LEU A 87 3.78 2.31 -16.29
C LEU A 87 3.59 3.53 -15.40
N ILE A 88 4.47 3.75 -14.43
CA ILE A 88 4.38 4.81 -13.43
C ILE A 88 5.46 5.87 -13.73
N GLY A 89 5.09 7.14 -13.61
CA GLY A 89 6.01 8.28 -13.78
C GLY A 89 5.40 9.44 -14.59
N PRO A 90 6.11 10.57 -14.74
CA PRO A 90 5.58 11.73 -15.47
C PRO A 90 5.23 11.39 -16.93
N GLY A 91 3.99 11.66 -17.34
CA GLY A 91 3.49 11.41 -18.70
C GLY A 91 3.24 9.93 -19.05
N ARG A 92 3.38 9.01 -18.09
CA ARG A 92 3.12 7.57 -18.27
C ARG A 92 1.66 7.21 -17.95
N PRO A 93 1.19 5.97 -18.22
CA PRO A 93 -0.20 5.58 -17.94
C PRO A 93 -0.68 5.92 -16.52
N PHE A 94 0.16 5.71 -15.51
CA PHE A 94 -0.04 6.20 -14.15
C PHE A 94 0.81 7.46 -13.94
N ASP A 95 0.27 8.58 -14.44
CA ASP A 95 0.98 9.85 -14.54
C ASP A 95 1.18 10.54 -13.18
N THR A 96 2.39 10.48 -12.65
CA THR A 96 2.73 11.06 -11.34
C THR A 96 2.85 12.59 -11.36
N SER A 97 2.79 13.22 -12.53
CA SER A 97 2.65 14.69 -12.63
C SER A 97 1.23 15.17 -12.33
N ARG A 98 0.26 14.25 -12.31
CA ARG A 98 -1.18 14.53 -12.13
C ARG A 98 -1.78 13.82 -10.92
N TYR A 99 -1.33 12.60 -10.65
CA TYR A 99 -1.89 11.74 -9.63
C TYR A 99 -0.89 11.47 -8.51
N PHE A 100 -1.44 11.22 -7.32
CA PHE A 100 -0.72 10.67 -6.19
C PHE A 100 -0.83 9.15 -6.23
N VAL A 101 0.22 8.47 -6.67
CA VAL A 101 0.25 7.02 -6.79
C VAL A 101 0.74 6.41 -5.48
N VAL A 102 0.01 5.43 -4.95
CA VAL A 102 0.34 4.72 -3.70
C VAL A 102 0.41 3.23 -3.99
N CYS A 103 1.44 2.55 -3.47
CA CYS A 103 1.50 1.09 -3.46
C CYS A 103 1.94 0.61 -2.07
N SER A 104 1.14 -0.26 -1.46
CA SER A 104 1.50 -0.92 -0.19
C SER A 104 1.81 -2.37 -0.43
N ASN A 105 2.80 -2.89 0.30
CA ASN A 105 2.99 -4.32 0.43
C ASN A 105 1.80 -4.90 1.21
N VAL A 106 1.24 -6.02 0.74
CA VAL A 106 0.02 -6.60 1.31
C VAL A 106 0.22 -7.07 2.76
N LEU A 107 -0.87 -7.02 3.53
CA LEU A 107 -0.97 -7.72 4.81
C LEU A 107 -0.73 -9.23 4.58
N GLY A 108 0.13 -9.84 5.40
CA GLY A 108 0.57 -11.22 5.21
C GLY A 108 1.78 -11.37 4.29
N GLY A 109 2.25 -10.30 3.64
CA GLY A 109 3.47 -10.30 2.83
C GLY A 109 4.76 -10.36 3.68
N CYS A 110 5.91 -10.37 3.01
CA CYS A 110 7.22 -10.45 3.66
C CYS A 110 8.17 -9.28 3.33
N TYR A 111 7.67 -8.24 2.65
CA TYR A 111 8.44 -7.05 2.27
C TYR A 111 8.08 -5.83 3.16
N GLY A 112 8.14 -6.02 4.48
CA GLY A 112 8.00 -4.94 5.47
C GLY A 112 6.62 -4.83 6.14
N SER A 113 5.53 -5.18 5.46
CA SER A 113 4.21 -5.25 6.11
C SER A 113 4.12 -6.44 7.07
N THR A 114 3.23 -6.33 8.06
CA THR A 114 2.98 -7.38 9.04
C THR A 114 2.55 -8.67 8.34
N GLY A 115 3.28 -9.75 8.62
CA GLY A 115 3.06 -11.07 8.06
C GLY A 115 3.61 -12.17 8.96
N PRO A 116 3.67 -13.43 8.50
CA PRO A 116 4.12 -14.56 9.31
C PRO A 116 5.54 -14.42 9.87
N SER A 117 6.42 -13.66 9.21
CA SER A 117 7.78 -13.42 9.70
C SER A 117 7.88 -12.28 10.72
N SER A 118 6.80 -11.49 10.92
CA SER A 118 6.78 -10.40 11.89
C SER A 118 6.70 -10.92 13.32
N ILE A 119 7.18 -10.12 14.27
CA ILE A 119 7.14 -10.46 15.70
C ILE A 119 5.72 -10.29 16.24
N ASP A 120 5.20 -11.35 16.84
CA ASP A 120 3.96 -11.34 17.61
C ASP A 120 4.18 -10.54 18.91
N PRO A 121 3.42 -9.46 19.16
CA PRO A 121 3.62 -8.64 20.35
C PRO A 121 3.29 -9.39 21.65
N THR A 122 2.49 -10.45 21.58
CA THR A 122 2.06 -11.24 22.74
C THR A 122 3.12 -12.26 23.14
N THR A 123 3.71 -12.95 22.16
CA THR A 123 4.72 -13.99 22.41
C THR A 123 6.16 -13.50 22.31
N LYS A 124 6.40 -12.31 21.73
CA LYS A 124 7.73 -11.76 21.40
C LYS A 124 8.55 -12.62 20.44
N GLU A 125 7.88 -13.49 19.67
CA GLU A 125 8.48 -14.40 18.68
C GLU A 125 7.80 -14.22 17.32
N PRO A 126 8.42 -14.63 16.20
CA PRO A 126 7.76 -14.56 14.90
C PRO A 126 6.41 -15.29 14.91
N TYR A 127 5.37 -14.69 14.33
CA TYR A 127 4.03 -15.28 14.26
C TYR A 127 4.07 -16.71 13.71
N SER A 128 4.82 -16.94 12.63
CA SER A 128 4.94 -18.23 11.94
C SER A 128 3.54 -18.80 11.64
N LEU A 129 3.29 -20.07 11.99
CA LEU A 129 1.98 -20.73 11.80
C LEU A 129 0.84 -20.13 12.64
N ARG A 130 1.13 -19.23 13.60
CA ARG A 130 0.10 -18.53 14.39
C ARG A 130 -0.45 -17.29 13.68
N PHE A 131 0.16 -16.87 12.58
CA PHE A 131 -0.37 -15.75 11.80
C PHE A 131 -1.78 -16.11 11.32
N PRO A 132 -2.78 -15.23 11.52
CA PRO A 132 -4.14 -15.54 11.13
C PRO A 132 -4.26 -15.71 9.62
N VAL A 133 -5.23 -16.50 9.19
CA VAL A 133 -5.61 -16.53 7.78
C VAL A 133 -6.24 -15.18 7.44
N VAL A 134 -5.62 -14.45 6.50
CA VAL A 134 -6.11 -13.15 6.02
C VAL A 134 -6.74 -13.29 4.65
N THR A 135 -7.75 -12.48 4.40
CA THR A 135 -8.50 -12.43 3.14
C THR A 135 -8.11 -11.21 2.30
N ILE A 136 -8.59 -11.17 1.06
CA ILE A 136 -8.48 -9.97 0.22
C ILE A 136 -9.18 -8.76 0.87
N ARG A 137 -10.32 -8.99 1.54
CA ARG A 137 -11.04 -7.92 2.25
C ARG A 137 -10.25 -7.37 3.44
N ASP A 138 -9.49 -8.22 4.14
CA ASP A 138 -8.61 -7.77 5.23
C ASP A 138 -7.46 -6.91 4.68
N MET A 139 -6.86 -7.33 3.56
CA MET A 139 -5.83 -6.53 2.87
C MET A 139 -6.37 -5.16 2.45
N VAL A 140 -7.55 -5.13 1.85
CA VAL A 140 -8.24 -3.91 1.39
C VAL A 140 -8.63 -3.01 2.57
N SER A 141 -9.07 -3.60 3.69
CA SER A 141 -9.39 -2.85 4.92
C SER A 141 -8.14 -2.22 5.53
N ALA A 142 -7.01 -2.93 5.54
CA ALA A 142 -5.75 -2.36 5.99
C ALA A 142 -5.29 -1.20 5.08
N GLN A 143 -5.40 -1.36 3.76
CA GLN A 143 -5.13 -0.31 2.78
C GLN A 143 -6.03 0.92 2.99
N ARG A 144 -7.31 0.72 3.33
CA ARG A 144 -8.25 1.81 3.61
C ARG A 144 -7.84 2.68 4.79
N VAL A 145 -7.31 2.07 5.85
CA VAL A 145 -6.81 2.81 7.02
C VAL A 145 -5.52 3.57 6.66
N LEU A 146 -4.62 2.95 5.88
CA LEU A 146 -3.43 3.64 5.35
C LEU A 146 -3.79 4.86 4.49
N LEU A 147 -4.73 4.71 3.56
CA LEU A 147 -5.15 5.81 2.69
C LEU A 147 -5.76 6.97 3.47
N GLU A 148 -6.54 6.69 4.52
CA GLU A 148 -7.05 7.71 5.43
C GLU A 148 -5.93 8.47 6.14
N HIS A 149 -4.94 7.74 6.63
CA HIS A 149 -3.77 8.32 7.28
C HIS A 149 -2.99 9.27 6.35
N LEU A 150 -2.92 8.93 5.06
CA LEU A 150 -2.30 9.73 4.01
C LEU A 150 -3.17 10.93 3.57
N GLY A 151 -4.40 11.04 4.06
CA GLY A 151 -5.34 12.10 3.72
C GLY A 151 -6.09 11.88 2.41
N VAL A 152 -6.03 10.66 1.84
CA VAL A 152 -6.79 10.30 0.64
C VAL A 152 -8.26 10.18 1.00
N ARG A 153 -9.09 10.99 0.34
CA ARG A 153 -10.54 11.03 0.52
C ARG A 153 -11.28 10.25 -0.56
N GLN A 154 -10.71 10.18 -1.76
CA GLN A 154 -11.24 9.40 -2.87
C GLN A 154 -10.10 8.92 -3.76
N LEU A 155 -10.26 7.70 -4.28
CA LEU A 155 -9.38 7.11 -5.28
C LEU A 155 -9.92 7.46 -6.67
N ALA A 156 -9.08 8.13 -7.45
CA ALA A 156 -9.32 8.33 -8.88
C ALA A 156 -9.29 7.00 -9.64
N MET A 157 -8.51 6.03 -9.15
CA MET A 157 -8.41 4.68 -9.72
C MET A 157 -7.84 3.66 -8.72
N VAL A 158 -8.27 2.40 -8.82
CA VAL A 158 -7.54 1.25 -8.26
C VAL A 158 -7.11 0.30 -9.38
N ALA A 159 -5.82 -0.07 -9.43
CA ALA A 159 -5.29 -0.92 -10.49
C ALA A 159 -4.39 -2.04 -9.94
N GLY A 160 -4.63 -3.26 -10.44
CA GLY A 160 -3.87 -4.45 -10.10
C GLY A 160 -4.15 -5.62 -11.03
N GLY A 161 -3.20 -6.53 -11.15
CA GLY A 161 -3.35 -7.80 -11.87
C GLY A 161 -3.22 -9.00 -10.93
N SER A 162 -3.79 -10.15 -11.30
CA SER A 162 -3.76 -11.37 -10.47
C SER A 162 -4.41 -11.14 -9.09
N ILE A 163 -3.77 -11.50 -7.98
CA ILE A 163 -4.26 -11.15 -6.63
C ILE A 163 -4.35 -9.63 -6.42
N GLY A 164 -3.58 -8.82 -7.14
CA GLY A 164 -3.78 -7.37 -7.21
C GLY A 164 -5.12 -7.02 -7.85
N GLY A 165 -5.52 -7.73 -8.90
CA GLY A 165 -6.84 -7.56 -9.51
C GLY A 165 -7.98 -7.97 -8.59
N GLN A 166 -7.77 -9.00 -7.75
CA GLN A 166 -8.74 -9.36 -6.71
C GLN A 166 -8.89 -8.25 -5.66
N GLN A 167 -7.78 -7.62 -5.25
CA GLN A 167 -7.82 -6.45 -4.35
C GLN A 167 -8.55 -5.27 -5.01
N ALA A 168 -8.24 -4.96 -6.27
CA ALA A 168 -8.89 -3.87 -7.00
C ALA A 168 -10.41 -4.09 -7.13
N LEU A 169 -10.83 -5.33 -7.43
CA LEU A 169 -12.25 -5.69 -7.46
C LEU A 169 -12.91 -5.55 -6.08
N GLU A 170 -12.26 -6.05 -5.03
CA GLU A 170 -12.78 -5.98 -3.66
C GLU A 170 -12.90 -4.54 -3.17
N TRP A 171 -12.02 -3.63 -3.58
CA TRP A 171 -12.14 -2.18 -3.38
C TRP A 171 -13.44 -1.63 -3.99
N GLY A 172 -13.70 -1.93 -5.27
CA GLY A 172 -14.91 -1.47 -5.96
C GLY A 172 -16.21 -2.04 -5.38
N VAL A 173 -16.14 -3.21 -4.71
CA VAL A 173 -17.30 -3.82 -4.04
C VAL A 173 -17.50 -3.28 -2.62
N THR A 174 -16.41 -3.14 -1.85
CA THR A 174 -16.48 -2.81 -0.42
C THR A 174 -16.63 -1.31 -0.17
N TYR A 175 -16.01 -0.48 -1.03
CA TYR A 175 -15.99 0.98 -0.90
C TYR A 175 -16.36 1.68 -2.22
N PRO A 176 -17.53 1.37 -2.82
CA PRO A 176 -17.89 1.86 -4.15
C PRO A 176 -17.94 3.40 -4.24
N GLU A 177 -18.25 4.09 -3.14
CA GLU A 177 -18.29 5.56 -3.07
C GLU A 177 -16.90 6.22 -3.05
N LEU A 178 -15.86 5.45 -2.71
CA LEU A 178 -14.49 5.94 -2.60
C LEU A 178 -13.65 5.67 -3.85
N VAL A 179 -14.17 4.97 -4.85
CA VAL A 179 -13.43 4.58 -6.06
C VAL A 179 -14.16 5.09 -7.30
N GLN A 180 -13.48 5.91 -8.11
CA GLN A 180 -14.06 6.39 -9.37
C GLN A 180 -13.88 5.38 -10.53
N LYS A 181 -12.76 4.66 -10.57
CA LYS A 181 -12.36 3.77 -11.68
C LYS A 181 -11.61 2.54 -11.19
#